data_AF-A0A1Y3SIV2-F1
#
_entry.id   AF-A0A1Y3SIV2-F1
#
_cell.length_a   1.000
_cell.length_b   1.000
_cell.length_c   1.000
_cell.angle_alpha   90.00
_cell.angle_beta   90.00
_cell.angle_gamma   90.00
#
_symmetry.space_group_name_H-M   'P 1'
#
loop_
_entity.id
_entity.type
_entity.pdbx_description
1 polymer ?
#
loop_
_entity_poly.entity_id
_entity_poly.type
_entity_poly.pdbx_seq_one_letter_code
_entity_poly.pdbx_strand_id
1 'polypeptide(L)'
;MREYVSKMECEHCRQVWDIFREYFEEEGETCGVDAYPYGFVVLRWFKPGEGFDLQEYFESAPELFEWLLEEVESFLYTLNQGVDQRKYLK
;
A
#
# COMPACT_ATOMS: atom_id res chain seq x y z
N MET A 1 18.72 12.43 17.28
CA MET A 1 17.49 11.85 16.69
C MET A 1 17.93 10.51 16.10
N ARG A 2 17.26 9.39 16.42
CA ARG A 2 17.58 8.10 15.76
C ARG A 2 16.93 8.12 14.38
N GLU A 3 17.72 7.94 13.33
CA GLU A 3 17.22 7.65 11.98
C GLU A 3 17.18 6.14 11.84
N TYR A 4 15.97 5.59 11.60
CA TYR A 4 15.78 4.16 11.34
C TYR A 4 15.86 3.88 9.85
N VAL A 5 15.24 4.76 9.05
CA VAL A 5 15.32 4.79 7.59
C VAL A 5 15.87 6.15 7.13
N SER A 6 16.64 6.16 6.04
CA SER A 6 17.17 7.40 5.48
C SER A 6 16.07 8.22 4.81
N LYS A 7 16.18 9.55 4.82
CA LYS A 7 15.21 10.42 4.14
C LYS A 7 15.12 10.13 2.63
N MET A 8 16.26 9.80 2.01
CA MET A 8 16.32 9.42 0.59
C MET A 8 15.53 8.14 0.32
N GLU A 9 15.59 7.17 1.24
CA GLU A 9 14.87 5.92 1.09
C GLU A 9 13.36 6.09 1.27
N CYS A 10 12.91 6.91 2.24
CA CYS A 10 11.49 7.27 2.36
C CYS A 10 10.96 7.99 1.10
N GLU A 11 11.78 8.87 0.50
CA GLU A 11 11.43 9.52 -0.77
C GLU A 11 11.34 8.51 -1.92
N HIS A 12 12.22 7.51 -1.99
CA HIS A 12 12.10 6.43 -2.97
C HIS A 12 10.82 5.60 -2.75
N CYS A 13 10.47 5.26 -1.50
CA CYS A 13 9.21 4.57 -1.20
C CYS A 13 8.00 5.40 -1.66
N ARG A 14 8.02 6.70 -1.41
CA ARG A 14 6.97 7.61 -1.88
C ARG A 14 6.85 7.61 -3.40
N GLN A 15 7.97 7.65 -4.12
CA GLN A 15 7.98 7.60 -5.59
C GLN A 15 7.42 6.27 -6.11
N VAL A 16 7.76 5.15 -5.47
CA VAL A 16 7.16 3.86 -5.79
C VAL A 16 5.65 3.88 -5.54
N TRP A 17 5.19 4.35 -4.37
CA TRP A 17 3.75 4.47 -4.08
C TRP A 17 3.03 5.31 -5.14
N ASP A 18 3.62 6.43 -5.56
CA ASP A 18 3.02 7.34 -6.54
C ASP A 18 2.77 6.69 -7.90
N ILE A 19 3.55 5.66 -8.28
CA ILE A 19 3.33 4.89 -9.52
C ILE A 19 2.06 4.04 -9.42
N PHE A 20 1.77 3.47 -8.24
CA PHE A 20 0.65 2.56 -8.02
C PHE A 20 -0.58 3.25 -7.42
N ARG A 21 -0.44 4.50 -6.97
CA ARG A 21 -1.43 5.22 -6.19
C ARG A 21 -2.82 5.20 -6.82
N GLU A 22 -2.91 5.49 -8.12
CA GLU A 22 -4.20 5.53 -8.82
C GLU A 22 -4.96 4.20 -8.71
N TYR A 23 -4.25 3.08 -8.74
CA TYR A 23 -4.85 1.75 -8.63
C TYR A 23 -5.35 1.43 -7.22
N PHE A 24 -4.65 1.88 -6.18
CA PHE A 24 -5.02 1.58 -4.78
C PHE A 24 -5.98 2.60 -4.16
N GLU A 25 -5.94 3.86 -4.59
CA GLU A 25 -6.78 4.93 -4.02
C GLU A 25 -8.15 5.07 -4.70
N GLU A 26 -8.39 4.44 -5.86
CA GLU A 26 -9.68 4.53 -6.58
C GLU A 26 -10.88 4.10 -5.72
N GLU A 27 -10.71 3.08 -4.87
CA GLU A 27 -11.74 2.58 -3.97
C GLU A 27 -11.81 3.36 -2.63
N GLY A 28 -10.88 4.29 -2.37
CA GLY A 28 -10.89 5.16 -1.19
C GLY A 28 -10.61 4.46 0.17
N GLU A 29 -10.31 3.16 0.16
CA GLU A 29 -10.08 2.37 1.37
C GLU A 29 -8.59 2.18 1.70
N THR A 30 -7.68 2.59 0.81
CA THR A 30 -6.24 2.41 0.97
C THR A 30 -5.50 3.73 0.76
N CYS A 31 -4.43 3.98 1.53
CA CYS A 31 -3.51 5.09 1.27
C CYS A 31 -2.08 4.80 1.74
N GLY A 32 -1.10 5.44 1.11
CA GLY A 32 0.31 5.40 1.50
C GLY A 32 0.70 6.61 2.34
N VAL A 33 1.49 6.38 3.39
CA VAL A 33 1.94 7.40 4.34
C VAL A 33 3.47 7.37 4.46
N ASP A 34 4.09 8.51 4.18
CA ASP A 34 5.50 8.76 4.54
C ASP A 34 5.60 8.94 6.06
N ALA A 35 6.19 7.95 6.72
CA ALA A 35 6.35 7.89 8.17
C ALA A 35 7.82 8.13 8.59
N TYR A 36 8.60 8.89 7.81
CA TYR A 36 9.97 9.25 8.18
C TYR A 36 10.06 9.79 9.63
N PRO A 37 11.06 9.36 10.43
CA PRO A 37 12.23 8.55 10.07
C PRO A 37 12.03 7.03 10.19
N TYR A 38 10.79 6.57 10.32
CA TYR A 38 10.50 5.16 10.58
C TYR A 38 10.39 4.35 9.30
N GLY A 39 9.84 4.89 8.21
CA GLY A 39 9.71 4.17 6.93
C GLY A 39 8.50 4.64 6.14
N PHE A 40 7.93 3.75 5.33
CA PHE A 40 6.68 4.00 4.60
C PHE A 40 5.60 3.02 5.08
N VAL A 41 4.36 3.49 5.18
CA VAL A 41 3.23 2.66 5.67
C VAL A 41 2.11 2.67 4.64
N VAL A 42 1.62 1.49 4.27
CA VAL A 42 0.38 1.34 3.50
C VAL A 42 -0.74 1.00 4.48
N LEU A 43 -1.75 1.87 4.55
CA LEU A 43 -2.94 1.68 5.36
C LEU A 43 -4.07 1.17 4.48
N ARG A 44 -4.81 0.15 4.92
CA ARG A 44 -5.86 -0.50 4.13
C ARG A 44 -7.17 -0.63 4.90
N TRP A 45 -8.24 -0.82 4.12
CA TRP A 45 -9.61 -1.09 4.57
C TRP A 45 -10.13 0.01 5.51
N PHE A 46 -10.05 1.26 5.05
CA PHE A 46 -10.60 2.39 5.78
C PHE A 46 -12.12 2.26 5.92
N LYS A 47 -12.60 2.36 7.17
CA LYS A 47 -14.01 2.39 7.52
C LYS A 47 -14.34 3.69 8.25
N PRO A 48 -15.30 4.50 7.75
CA PRO A 48 -15.71 5.72 8.41
C PRO A 48 -16.14 5.47 9.87
N GLY A 49 -15.46 6.11 10.82
CA GLY A 49 -15.73 5.98 12.25
C GLY A 49 -14.93 4.89 12.98
N GLU A 50 -14.30 3.97 12.24
CA GLU A 50 -13.46 2.88 12.79
C GLU A 50 -11.97 3.09 12.47
N GLY A 51 -11.65 3.71 11.33
CA GLY A 51 -10.27 3.93 10.89
C GLY A 51 -9.81 2.84 9.93
N PHE A 52 -8.50 2.60 9.87
CA PHE A 52 -7.91 1.54 9.04
C PHE A 52 -7.79 0.25 9.82
N ASP A 53 -8.17 -0.86 9.21
CA ASP A 53 -8.09 -2.18 9.84
C ASP A 53 -6.73 -2.85 9.66
N LEU A 54 -5.92 -2.39 8.71
CA LEU A 54 -4.61 -2.96 8.42
C LEU A 54 -3.56 -1.88 8.14
N GLN A 55 -2.34 -2.15 8.62
CA GLN A 55 -1.14 -1.36 8.37
C GLN A 55 -0.02 -2.30 7.94
N GLU A 56 0.60 -2.01 6.80
CA GLU A 56 1.79 -2.70 6.31
C GLU A 56 2.95 -1.72 6.31
N TYR A 57 4.10 -2.15 6.83
CA TYR A 57 5.27 -1.31 7.05
C TYR A 57 6.43 -1.72 6.15
N PHE A 58 7.12 -0.73 5.57
CA PHE A 58 8.20 -0.94 4.63
C PHE A 58 9.42 -0.08 4.98
N GLU A 59 10.58 -0.72 5.03
CA GLU A 59 11.87 -0.04 5.29
C GLU A 59 12.53 0.46 4.00
N SER A 60 12.16 -0.12 2.86
CA SER A 60 12.82 0.14 1.57
C SER A 60 11.86 0.17 0.38
N ALA A 61 12.25 0.90 -0.66
CA ALA A 61 11.49 1.03 -1.88
C ALA A 61 11.35 -0.30 -2.68
N PRO A 62 12.37 -1.18 -2.75
CA PRO A 62 12.22 -2.49 -3.37
C PRO A 62 11.19 -3.37 -2.66
N GLU A 63 11.18 -3.38 -1.32
CA GLU A 63 10.22 -4.15 -0.54
C GLU A 63 8.78 -3.70 -0.82
N LEU A 64 8.56 -2.38 -0.82
CA LEU A 64 7.26 -1.80 -1.18
C LEU A 64 6.87 -2.14 -2.63
N PHE A 65 7.81 -2.08 -3.57
CA PHE A 65 7.54 -2.36 -4.98
C PHE A 65 7.09 -3.82 -5.20
N GLU A 66 7.84 -4.78 -4.66
CA GLU A 66 7.50 -6.20 -4.80
C GLU A 66 6.13 -6.49 -4.17
N TRP A 67 5.86 -5.94 -2.98
CA TRP A 67 4.55 -6.10 -2.33
C TRP A 67 3.40 -5.52 -3.17
N LEU A 68 3.56 -4.30 -3.71
CA LEU A 68 2.54 -3.68 -4.57
C LEU A 68 2.33 -4.48 -5.85
N LEU A 69 3.40 -5.02 -6.44
CA LEU A 69 3.33 -5.82 -7.65
C LEU A 69 2.60 -7.14 -7.40
N GLU A 70 2.90 -7.84 -6.30
CA GLU A 70 2.20 -9.07 -5.90
C GLU A 70 0.70 -8.84 -5.68
N GLU A 71 0.32 -7.71 -5.07
CA GLU A 71 -1.09 -7.33 -4.87
C GLU A 71 -1.82 -7.11 -6.21
N VAL A 72 -1.18 -6.41 -7.15
CA VAL A 72 -1.73 -6.20 -8.50
C VAL A 72 -1.85 -7.54 -9.25
N GLU A 73 -0.82 -8.39 -9.20
CA GLU A 73 -0.84 -9.71 -9.83
C GLU A 73 -1.94 -10.62 -9.26
N SER A 74 -2.10 -10.63 -7.93
CA SER A 74 -3.13 -11.38 -7.22
C SER A 74 -4.54 -10.94 -7.65
N PHE A 75 -4.76 -9.63 -7.76
CA PHE A 75 -6.04 -9.08 -8.24
C PHE A 75 -6.30 -9.46 -9.70
N LEU A 76 -5.31 -9.29 -10.59
CA LEU A 76 -5.44 -9.64 -12.00
C LEU A 76 -5.71 -11.14 -12.19
N TYR A 77 -5.02 -12.00 -11.44
CA TYR A 77 -5.28 -13.43 -11.43
C TYR A 77 -6.73 -13.72 -11.03
N THR A 78 -7.22 -13.06 -9.99
CA THR A 78 -8.58 -13.28 -9.50
C THR A 78 -9.64 -12.82 -10.51
N LEU A 79 -9.44 -11.66 -11.14
CA LEU A 79 -10.28 -11.19 -12.25
C LEU A 79 -10.31 -12.19 -13.42
N ASN A 80 -9.14 -12.71 -13.80
CA ASN A 80 -9.01 -13.66 -14.92
C ASN A 80 -9.69 -15.01 -14.66
N GLN A 81 -9.81 -15.43 -13.39
CA GLN A 81 -10.54 -16.64 -13.01
C GLN A 81 -12.06 -16.44 -12.92
N GLY A 82 -12.58 -15.23 -13.22
CA GLY A 82 -14.00 -14.91 -13.09
C GLY A 82 -14.51 -14.94 -11.64
N VAL A 83 -13.59 -14.91 -10.67
CA VAL A 83 -13.91 -14.82 -9.25
C VAL A 83 -14.07 -13.34 -8.92
N ASP A 84 -15.30 -12.90 -8.75
CA ASP A 84 -15.59 -11.53 -8.38
C ASP A 84 -15.29 -11.29 -6.89
N GLN A 85 -14.15 -10.67 -6.57
CA GLN A 85 -13.82 -10.29 -5.19
C GLN A 85 -14.76 -9.21 -4.61
N ARG A 86 -15.54 -8.49 -5.45
CA ARG A 86 -16.57 -7.53 -4.98
C ARG A 86 -17.67 -8.21 -4.14
N LYS A 87 -17.73 -9.55 -4.13
CA LYS A 87 -18.64 -10.31 -3.27
C LYS A 87 -18.14 -10.51 -1.83
N TYR A 88 -16.86 -10.28 -1.58
CA TYR A 88 -16.23 -10.52 -0.28
C TYR A 88 -15.78 -9.24 0.43
N LEU A 89 -15.82 -8.10 -0.25
CA LEU A 89 -15.77 -6.76 0.34
C LEU A 89 -17.20 -6.39 0.78
N LYS A 90 -17.52 -6.67 2.05
CA LYS A 90 -18.77 -6.26 2.72
C LYS A 90 -18.45 -5.53 4.01
#